data_AF-A0A376DDK6-F1
#
_entry.id   AF-A0A376DDK6-F1
#
_cell.length_a   1.000
_cell.length_b   1.000
_cell.length_c   1.000
_cell.angle_alpha   90.00
_cell.angle_beta   90.00
_cell.angle_gamma   90.00
#
_symmetry.space_group_name_H-M   'P 1'
#
loop_
_entity.id
_entity.type
_entity.pdbx_description
1 polymer ?
#
loop_
_entity_poly.entity_id
_entity_poly.type
_entity_poly.pdbx_seq_one_letter_code
_entity_poly.pdbx_strand_id
1 'polypeptide(L)'
;MRAFSGKRSTLALAIAGVTAMSGFMAIPEARAEGFIDDSTLTGGIYYWQRERDRKDVTDGDKYKTNLSHSTWNANLDFQSGYAADMFGLDIAVFTAIEMAENGDSSHPNEIAFSKK
;
A
#
# COMPACT_ATOMS: atom_id res chain seq x y z
N MET A 1 -18.49 26.99 61.84
CA MET A 1 -19.22 26.93 60.55
C MET A 1 -19.31 28.36 60.02
N ARG A 2 -18.96 28.75 58.80
CA ARG A 2 -18.50 28.12 57.55
C ARG A 2 -17.77 29.24 56.78
N ALA A 3 -16.56 28.99 56.27
CA ALA A 3 -15.88 29.92 55.37
C ALA A 3 -15.63 29.24 54.02
N PHE A 4 -16.21 29.85 52.97
CA PHE A 4 -15.87 29.74 51.55
C PHE A 4 -15.80 28.35 50.89
N SER A 5 -16.96 27.86 50.45
CA SER A 5 -17.09 26.73 49.50
C SER A 5 -17.35 27.18 48.04
N GLY A 6 -17.58 28.47 47.76
CA GLY A 6 -18.09 28.92 46.45
C GLY A 6 -17.05 28.90 45.31
N LYS A 7 -15.82 29.41 45.55
CA LYS A 7 -14.84 29.66 44.47
C LYS A 7 -14.28 28.39 43.82
N ARG A 8 -14.10 27.32 44.61
CA ARG A 8 -13.64 26.01 44.11
C ARG A 8 -14.71 25.32 43.26
N SER A 9 -15.98 25.52 43.58
CA SER A 9 -17.12 24.98 42.83
C SER A 9 -17.28 25.65 41.47
N THR A 10 -17.06 26.96 41.36
CA THR A 10 -17.14 27.69 40.09
C THR A 10 -16.00 27.32 39.15
N LEU A 11 -14.78 27.16 39.67
CA LEU A 11 -13.63 26.72 38.86
C LEU A 11 -13.83 25.29 38.35
N ALA A 12 -14.29 24.37 39.21
CA ALA A 12 -14.60 23.00 38.80
C ALA A 12 -15.71 22.96 37.73
N LEU A 13 -16.74 23.80 37.87
CA LEU A 13 -17.81 23.91 36.88
C LEU A 13 -17.32 24.53 35.57
N ALA A 14 -16.44 25.52 35.62
CA ALA A 14 -15.83 26.10 34.44
C ALA A 14 -14.94 25.10 33.69
N ILE A 15 -14.13 24.32 34.43
CA ILE A 15 -13.30 23.25 33.85
C ILE A 15 -14.21 22.18 33.23
N ALA A 16 -15.22 21.70 33.96
CA ALA A 16 -16.17 20.71 33.45
C ALA A 16 -16.92 21.22 32.20
N GLY A 17 -17.32 22.49 32.18
CA GLY A 17 -17.96 23.13 31.03
C GLY A 17 -17.04 23.22 29.82
N VAL A 18 -15.80 23.67 30.01
CA VAL A 18 -14.80 23.74 28.92
C VAL A 18 -14.48 22.35 28.39
N THR A 19 -14.26 21.36 29.26
CA THR A 19 -13.96 19.98 28.84
C THR A 19 -15.13 19.33 28.12
N ALA A 20 -16.37 19.55 28.58
CA ALA A 20 -17.57 19.02 27.90
C ALA A 20 -17.81 19.68 26.54
N MET A 21 -17.53 20.98 26.39
CA MET A 21 -17.69 21.70 25.12
C MET A 21 -16.52 21.48 24.15
N SER A 22 -15.31 21.21 24.64
CA SER A 22 -14.15 20.93 23.77
C SER A 22 -14.23 19.61 23.02
N GLY A 23 -15.13 18.70 23.42
CA GLY A 23 -15.42 17.46 22.71
C GLY A 23 -16.36 17.63 21.50
N PHE A 24 -17.02 18.78 21.37
CA PHE A 24 -17.87 19.12 20.22
C PHE A 24 -17.02 19.63 19.05
N MET A 25 -16.07 18.82 18.60
CA MET A 25 -15.57 18.99 17.24
C MET A 25 -16.66 18.46 16.32
N ALA A 26 -17.33 19.36 15.60
CA ALA A 26 -18.10 18.96 14.43
C ALA A 26 -17.11 18.35 13.44
N ILE A 27 -16.98 17.04 13.48
CA ILE A 27 -16.25 16.30 12.45
C ILE A 27 -16.98 16.66 11.15
N PRO A 28 -16.28 17.21 10.13
CA PRO A 28 -16.89 17.43 8.84
C PRO A 28 -17.58 16.13 8.41
N GLU A 29 -18.84 16.19 7.98
CA GLU A 29 -19.44 15.04 7.33
C GLU A 29 -18.55 14.71 6.13
N ALA A 30 -17.84 13.57 6.21
CA ALA A 30 -17.18 12.99 5.06
C ALA A 30 -18.29 12.50 4.14
N ARG A 31 -18.72 13.37 3.23
CA ARG A 31 -19.64 13.02 2.16
C ARG A 31 -18.82 12.41 1.04
N ALA A 32 -19.19 11.21 0.62
CA ALA A 32 -18.64 10.66 -0.61
C ALA A 32 -19.00 11.63 -1.76
N GLU A 33 -18.01 12.07 -2.52
CA GLU A 33 -18.21 12.95 -3.68
C GLU A 33 -18.86 12.18 -4.85
N GLY A 34 -18.83 10.84 -4.79
CA GLY A 34 -19.60 9.96 -5.65
C GLY A 34 -18.73 8.89 -6.32
N PHE A 35 -19.36 8.02 -7.12
CA PHE A 35 -18.70 6.85 -7.70
C PHE A 35 -17.44 7.19 -8.52
N ILE A 36 -17.47 8.28 -9.28
CA ILE A 36 -16.33 8.72 -10.12
C ILE A 36 -15.44 9.70 -9.37
N ASP A 37 -16.02 10.67 -8.67
CA ASP A 37 -15.27 11.78 -8.08
C ASP A 37 -14.37 11.32 -6.92
N ASP A 38 -14.79 10.30 -6.16
CA ASP A 38 -13.94 9.65 -5.14
C ASP A 38 -13.08 8.49 -5.69
N SER A 39 -13.03 8.31 -7.02
CA SER A 39 -12.20 7.25 -7.58
C SER A 39 -10.71 7.55 -7.43
N THR A 40 -9.93 6.52 -7.12
CA THR A 40 -8.47 6.58 -7.14
C THR A 40 -7.92 5.65 -8.21
N LEU A 41 -6.88 6.13 -8.90
CA LEU A 41 -6.11 5.34 -9.84
C LEU A 41 -4.66 5.39 -9.40
N THR A 42 -4.16 4.25 -8.94
CA THR A 42 -2.77 4.10 -8.52
C THR A 42 -2.08 3.10 -9.43
N GLY A 43 -0.76 3.22 -9.52
CA GLY A 43 0.01 2.31 -10.33
C GLY A 43 1.50 2.47 -10.05
N GLY A 44 2.23 1.43 -10.38
CA GLY A 44 3.66 1.33 -10.17
C GLY A 44 4.33 0.65 -11.34
N ILE A 45 5.56 1.09 -11.62
CA ILE A 45 6.46 0.43 -12.54
C ILE A 45 7.69 0.03 -11.73
N TYR A 46 8.07 -1.23 -11.84
CA TYR A 46 9.17 -1.83 -11.10
C TYR A 46 10.14 -2.46 -12.07
N TYR A 47 11.43 -2.23 -11.85
CA TYR A 47 12.49 -2.92 -12.54
C TYR A 47 13.16 -3.89 -11.58
N TRP A 48 13.26 -5.15 -11.99
CA TRP A 48 13.92 -6.21 -11.25
C TRP A 48 15.07 -6.75 -12.07
N GLN A 49 16.24 -6.85 -11.46
CA GLN A 49 17.37 -7.56 -12.02
C GLN A 49 17.91 -8.50 -10.96
N ARG A 50 18.18 -9.74 -11.37
CA ARG A 50 18.70 -10.74 -10.46
C ARG A 50 19.79 -11.51 -11.20
N GLU A 51 20.98 -11.43 -10.64
CA GLU A 51 22.16 -12.13 -11.11
C GLU A 51 22.73 -12.94 -9.94
N ARG A 52 23.00 -14.21 -10.20
CA ARG A 52 23.48 -15.16 -9.20
C ARG A 52 24.31 -16.21 -9.89
N ASP A 53 25.55 -16.33 -9.44
CA ASP A 53 26.40 -17.47 -9.74
C ASP A 53 26.37 -18.47 -8.58
N ARG A 54 26.54 -19.75 -8.89
CA ARG A 54 26.65 -20.81 -7.88
C ARG A 54 27.84 -21.70 -8.18
N LYS A 55 28.53 -22.13 -7.13
CA LYS A 55 29.60 -23.12 -7.21
C LYS A 55 29.00 -24.47 -7.59
N ASP A 56 29.49 -25.04 -8.68
CA ASP A 56 29.16 -26.39 -9.12
C ASP A 56 30.20 -27.36 -8.55
N VAL A 57 29.81 -28.09 -7.52
CA VAL A 57 30.66 -29.09 -6.85
C VAL A 57 30.92 -30.33 -7.72
N THR A 58 30.20 -30.47 -8.85
CA THR A 58 30.36 -31.59 -9.78
C THR A 58 31.25 -31.26 -10.97
N ASP A 59 31.50 -29.98 -11.24
CA ASP A 59 32.36 -29.49 -12.33
C ASP A 59 33.59 -28.75 -11.78
N GLY A 60 34.39 -29.48 -11.01
CA GLY A 60 35.69 -28.98 -10.54
C GLY A 60 35.60 -27.71 -9.71
N ASP A 61 34.51 -27.53 -8.94
CA ASP A 61 34.35 -26.44 -7.99
C ASP A 61 34.29 -25.03 -8.62
N LYS A 62 33.92 -24.94 -9.89
CA LYS A 62 33.80 -23.67 -10.63
C LYS A 62 32.47 -22.97 -10.35
N TYR A 63 32.48 -21.63 -10.40
CA TYR A 63 31.25 -20.84 -10.41
C TYR A 63 30.63 -20.86 -11.81
N LYS A 64 29.32 -21.07 -11.86
CA LYS A 64 28.51 -21.00 -13.08
C LYS A 64 27.32 -20.07 -12.87
N THR A 65 26.90 -19.41 -13.94
CA THR A 65 25.67 -18.63 -13.95
C THR A 65 24.50 -19.54 -13.61
N ASN A 66 23.91 -19.26 -12.46
CA ASN A 66 22.75 -19.97 -11.97
C ASN A 66 21.49 -19.22 -12.39
N LEU A 67 21.56 -17.89 -12.36
CA LEU A 67 20.46 -17.00 -12.65
C LEU A 67 20.97 -15.67 -13.17
N SER A 68 20.47 -15.20 -14.31
CA SER A 68 20.77 -13.87 -14.83
C SER A 68 19.62 -13.42 -15.69
N HIS A 69 18.81 -12.52 -15.15
CA HIS A 69 17.62 -12.02 -15.82
C HIS A 69 17.21 -10.63 -15.33
N SER A 70 16.46 -9.93 -16.18
CA SER A 70 15.81 -8.66 -15.83
C SER A 70 14.37 -8.61 -16.34
N THR A 71 13.50 -8.00 -15.55
CA THR A 71 12.06 -7.95 -15.77
C THR A 71 11.51 -6.59 -15.38
N TRP A 72 10.61 -6.04 -16.20
CA TRP A 72 9.75 -4.93 -15.80
C TRP A 72 8.41 -5.49 -15.34
N ASN A 73 7.93 -5.04 -14.19
CA ASN A 73 6.57 -5.26 -13.76
C ASN A 73 5.84 -3.93 -13.73
N ALA A 74 4.59 -3.92 -14.18
CA ALA A 74 3.72 -2.76 -14.03
C ALA A 74 2.37 -3.20 -13.48
N ASN A 75 1.79 -2.35 -12.64
CA ASN A 75 0.44 -2.51 -12.14
C ASN A 75 -0.38 -1.22 -12.32
N LEU A 76 -1.68 -1.42 -12.42
CA LEU A 76 -2.67 -0.36 -12.41
C LEU A 76 -3.85 -0.82 -11.57
N ASP A 77 -4.10 -0.10 -10.49
CA ASP A 77 -5.11 -0.38 -9.49
C ASP A 77 -6.11 0.78 -9.47
N PHE A 78 -7.31 0.51 -9.96
CA PHE A 78 -8.45 1.42 -9.92
C PHE A 78 -9.37 1.02 -8.77
N GLN A 79 -9.70 1.99 -7.92
CA GLN A 79 -10.72 1.84 -6.90
C GLN A 79 -11.74 2.95 -7.09
N SER A 80 -13.01 2.60 -7.29
CA SER A 80 -14.07 3.60 -7.44
C SER A 80 -14.45 4.22 -6.09
N GLY A 81 -15.14 5.36 -6.14
CA GLY A 81 -15.98 5.80 -5.04
C GLY A 81 -17.23 4.89 -4.89
N TYR A 82 -18.18 5.31 -4.05
CA TYR A 82 -19.43 4.56 -3.85
C TYR A 82 -20.58 5.11 -4.71
N ALA A 83 -21.28 4.21 -5.41
CA ALA A 83 -22.56 4.48 -6.04
C ALA A 83 -23.67 4.31 -5.00
N ALA A 84 -24.54 5.33 -4.89
CA ALA A 84 -25.62 5.39 -3.91
C ALA A 84 -25.16 5.14 -2.47
N ASP A 85 -23.92 5.55 -2.13
CA ASP A 85 -23.28 5.32 -0.83
C ASP A 85 -23.19 3.84 -0.40
N MET A 86 -23.35 2.89 -1.35
CA MET A 86 -23.51 1.47 -1.06
C MET A 86 -22.60 0.54 -1.88
N PHE A 87 -22.33 0.86 -3.14
CA PHE A 87 -21.62 -0.06 -4.06
C PHE A 87 -20.35 0.56 -4.64
N GLY A 88 -19.21 -0.11 -4.45
CA GLY A 88 -17.94 0.23 -5.09
C GLY A 88 -17.47 -0.85 -6.05
N LEU A 89 -16.47 -0.52 -6.87
CA LEU A 89 -15.83 -1.40 -7.84
C LEU A 89 -14.32 -1.19 -7.80
N ASP A 90 -13.59 -2.29 -7.57
CA ASP A 90 -12.14 -2.32 -7.61
C ASP A 90 -11.67 -3.21 -8.77
N ILE A 91 -10.76 -2.69 -9.58
CA ILE A 91 -10.16 -3.39 -10.71
C ILE A 91 -8.65 -3.22 -10.65
N ALA A 92 -7.93 -4.35 -10.67
CA ALA A 92 -6.47 -4.37 -10.70
C ALA A 92 -5.98 -5.11 -11.95
N VAL A 93 -4.98 -4.54 -12.63
CA VAL A 93 -4.34 -5.11 -13.81
C VAL A 93 -2.84 -5.17 -13.58
N PHE A 94 -2.24 -6.32 -13.87
CA PHE A 94 -0.81 -6.56 -13.70
C PHE A 94 -0.19 -7.05 -15.00
N THR A 95 1.01 -6.57 -15.30
CA THR A 95 1.82 -7.07 -16.41
C THR A 95 3.27 -7.24 -16.01
N ALA A 96 3.95 -8.18 -16.66
CA ALA A 96 5.34 -8.50 -16.46
C ALA A 96 5.98 -8.74 -17.83
N ILE A 97 7.08 -8.06 -18.13
CA ILE A 97 7.80 -8.19 -19.38
C ILE A 97 9.27 -8.50 -19.09
N GLU A 98 9.72 -9.66 -19.54
CA GLU A 98 11.12 -10.06 -19.48
C GLU A 98 11.94 -9.31 -20.53
N MET A 99 13.03 -8.66 -20.11
CA MET A 99 13.90 -7.87 -21.01
C MET A 99 15.16 -8.62 -21.41
N ALA A 100 15.76 -9.30 -20.44
CA ALA A 100 16.96 -10.07 -20.64
C ALA A 100 16.86 -11.34 -19.81
N GLU A 101 17.25 -12.45 -20.43
CA GLU A 101 17.36 -13.77 -19.81
C GLU A 101 18.62 -14.40 -20.39
N ASN A 102 19.54 -14.83 -19.52
CA ASN A 102 20.69 -15.60 -19.96
C ASN A 102 20.25 -17.06 -20.15
N GLY A 103 20.33 -17.57 -21.38
CA GLY A 103 19.98 -18.96 -21.70
C GLY A 103 20.87 -20.01 -21.03
N ASP A 104 22.05 -19.62 -20.54
CA ASP A 104 22.92 -20.49 -19.73
C ASP A 104 22.45 -20.59 -18.26
N SER A 105 21.42 -19.83 -17.88
CA SER A 105 20.79 -19.93 -16.56
C SER A 105 20.09 -21.27 -16.41
N SER A 106 20.51 -22.05 -15.41
CA SER A 106 19.91 -23.35 -15.09
C SER A 106 18.62 -23.27 -14.27
N HIS A 107 18.14 -22.07 -13.93
CA HIS A 107 16.93 -21.85 -13.13
C HIS A 107 15.91 -20.98 -13.87
N PRO A 108 14.63 -21.35 -13.86
CA PRO A 108 13.58 -20.59 -14.53
C PRO A 108 13.39 -19.19 -13.92
N ASN A 109 13.03 -18.23 -14.76
CA ASN A 109 12.56 -16.93 -14.30
C ASN A 109 11.16 -17.05 -13.66
N GLU A 110 11.05 -16.73 -12.37
CA GLU A 110 9.79 -16.75 -11.60
C GLU A 110 9.11 -15.36 -11.51
N ILE A 111 9.74 -14.31 -12.06
CA ILE A 111 9.30 -12.91 -11.92
C ILE A 111 8.51 -12.44 -13.16
N ALA A 112 8.74 -13.06 -14.31
CA ALA A 112 7.97 -12.86 -15.53
C ALA A 112 6.95 -13.98 -15.73
N PHE A 113 5.93 -13.74 -16.58
CA PHE A 113 5.01 -14.79 -16.98
C PHE A 113 5.75 -15.91 -17.73
N SER A 114 5.44 -17.17 -17.42
CA SER A 114 6.03 -18.31 -18.11
C SER A 114 5.67 -18.29 -19.60
N LYS A 115 6.66 -18.49 -20.46
CA LYS A 115 6.42 -18.79 -21.88
C LYS A 115 5.76 -20.17 -22.00
N LYS A 116 4.76 -20.31 -22.87
CA LYS A 116 4.15 -21.60 -23.22
C LYS A 116 5.07 -22.42 -24.12
#